data_AF-A0ABD2PI76-F1
#
_entry.id   AF-A0ABD2PI76-F1
#
_cell.length_a   1.000
_cell.length_b   1.000
_cell.length_c   1.000
_cell.angle_alpha   90.00
_cell.angle_beta   90.00
_cell.angle_gamma   90.00
#
_symmetry.space_group_name_H-M   'P 1'
#
loop_
_entity.id
_entity.type
_entity.pdbx_description
1 polymer ?
#
loop_
_entity_poly.entity_id
_entity_poly.type
_entity_poly.pdbx_seq_one_letter_code
_entity_poly.pdbx_strand_id
1 'polypeptide(L)'
;MYSTNEEKEIASIIVSCITSYGQNGIPLNEIQEEFEFLCGYPIPYKKFGCESVKSFLITLPHIYILKDEFNNDIVIEQSPKSTHIKNMIKKQKPRTKENLIIH
;
A
#
# COMPACT_ATOMS: atom_id res chain seq x y z
N MET A 1 2.02 -23.40 1.77
CA MET A 1 0.67 -23.09 1.29
C MET A 1 0.79 -22.53 -0.12
N TYR A 2 0.02 -23.06 -1.07
CA TYR A 2 0.16 -22.74 -2.49
C TYR A 2 -0.31 -21.31 -2.74
N SER A 3 0.62 -20.42 -3.07
CA SER A 3 0.25 -19.10 -3.57
C SER A 3 -0.23 -19.27 -5.01
N THR A 4 -1.54 -19.11 -5.23
CA THR A 4 -2.16 -19.19 -6.55
C THR A 4 -1.63 -18.04 -7.42
N ASN A 5 -1.64 -18.19 -8.76
CA ASN A 5 -1.19 -17.12 -9.64
C ASN A 5 -1.98 -15.81 -9.42
N GLU A 6 -3.30 -15.93 -9.14
CA GLU A 6 -4.16 -14.79 -8.79
C GLU A 6 -3.67 -14.08 -7.52
N GLU A 7 -3.34 -14.81 -6.45
CA GLU A 7 -2.85 -14.17 -5.21
C GLU A 7 -1.56 -13.37 -5.44
N LYS A 8 -0.64 -13.88 -6.28
CA LYS A 8 0.59 -13.18 -6.64
C LYS A 8 0.34 -11.93 -7.48
N GLU A 9 -0.61 -11.99 -8.41
CA GLU A 9 -1.03 -10.84 -9.22
C GLU A 9 -1.61 -9.74 -8.31
N ILE A 10 -2.52 -10.11 -7.40
CA ILE A 10 -3.09 -9.19 -6.42
C ILE A 10 -1.99 -8.57 -5.54
N ALA A 11 -1.03 -9.38 -5.07
CA ALA A 11 0.10 -8.88 -4.28
C ALA A 11 0.95 -7.87 -5.07
N SER A 12 1.21 -8.12 -6.35
CA SER A 12 1.97 -7.21 -7.22
C SER A 12 1.26 -5.87 -7.42
N ILE A 13 -0.07 -5.88 -7.53
CA ILE A 13 -0.88 -4.67 -7.63
C ILE A 13 -0.81 -3.89 -6.31
N ILE A 14 -0.95 -4.57 -5.16
CA ILE A 14 -0.84 -3.94 -3.83
C ILE A 14 0.52 -3.25 -3.66
N VAL A 15 1.61 -3.91 -4.05
CA VAL A 15 2.95 -3.31 -4.05
C VAL A 15 3.01 -2.05 -4.93
N SER A 16 2.31 -2.05 -6.07
CA SER A 16 2.23 -0.90 -6.97
C SER A 16 1.45 0.26 -6.34
N CYS A 17 0.35 -0.01 -5.63
CA CYS A 17 -0.38 1.00 -4.85
C CYS A 17 0.52 1.65 -3.79
N ILE A 18 1.22 0.84 -2.98
CA ILE A 18 2.13 1.32 -1.93
C ILE A 18 3.24 2.20 -2.52
N THR A 19 3.85 1.73 -3.62
CA THR A 19 4.96 2.43 -4.27
C THR A 19 4.51 3.75 -4.89
N SER A 20 3.29 3.79 -5.44
CA SER A 20 2.71 5.01 -6.05
C SER A 20 2.33 6.06 -5.01
N TYR A 21 1.93 5.64 -3.81
CA TYR A 21 1.53 6.55 -2.73
C TYR A 21 2.72 7.34 -2.18
N GLY A 22 3.86 6.68 -1.95
CA GLY A 22 5.11 7.33 -1.57
C GLY A 22 5.92 6.61 -0.50
N GLN A 23 6.99 7.27 -0.04
CA GLN A 23 8.02 6.65 0.81
C GLN A 23 7.57 6.24 2.21
N ASN A 24 6.49 6.83 2.72
CA ASN A 24 6.04 6.62 4.09
C ASN A 24 5.07 5.44 4.21
N GLY A 25 4.77 4.76 3.11
CA GLY A 25 3.68 3.79 3.05
C GLY A 25 2.33 4.47 2.85
N ILE A 26 1.30 3.64 2.77
CA ILE A 26 -0.08 4.03 2.52
C ILE A 26 -0.94 3.63 3.73
N PRO A 27 -1.84 4.49 4.21
CA PRO A 27 -2.76 4.11 5.27
C PRO A 27 -3.62 2.89 4.88
N LEU A 28 -3.92 2.03 5.86
CA LEU A 28 -4.68 0.80 5.64
C LEU A 28 -6.11 1.04 5.12
N ASN A 29 -6.71 2.19 5.38
CA ASN A 29 -7.99 2.57 4.79
C ASN A 29 -7.84 2.97 3.31
N GLU A 30 -6.74 3.65 2.95
CA GLU A 30 -6.48 4.16 1.60
C GLU A 30 -6.04 3.05 0.63
N ILE A 31 -5.34 2.00 1.11
CA ILE A 31 -4.89 0.90 0.24
C ILE A 31 -6.07 0.20 -0.45
N GLN A 32 -7.20 0.08 0.25
CA GLN A 32 -8.40 -0.52 -0.29
C GLN A 32 -8.98 0.34 -1.43
N GLU A 33 -9.07 1.65 -1.21
CA GLU A 33 -9.59 2.61 -2.19
C GLU A 33 -8.69 2.70 -3.43
N GLU A 34 -7.38 2.76 -3.24
CA GLU A 34 -6.41 2.81 -4.34
C GLU A 34 -6.44 1.54 -5.19
N PHE A 35 -6.52 0.36 -4.54
CA PHE A 35 -6.64 -0.91 -5.25
C PHE A 35 -7.93 -0.96 -6.08
N GLU A 36 -9.06 -0.56 -5.48
CA GLU A 36 -10.36 -0.58 -6.14
C GLU A 36 -10.42 0.43 -7.28
N PHE A 37 -9.82 1.60 -7.12
CA PHE A 37 -9.66 2.59 -8.20
C PHE A 37 -8.89 2.02 -9.39
N LEU A 38 -7.80 1.29 -9.14
CA LEU A 38 -6.97 0.71 -10.20
C LEU A 38 -7.60 -0.52 -10.87
N CYS A 39 -8.29 -1.37 -10.11
CA CYS A 39 -8.79 -2.66 -10.59
C CYS A 39 -10.27 -2.64 -10.99
N GLY A 40 -11.03 -1.66 -10.50
CA GLY A 40 -12.49 -1.59 -10.62
C GLY A 40 -13.24 -2.57 -9.70
N TYR A 41 -12.56 -3.20 -8.74
CA TYR A 41 -13.16 -4.10 -7.76
C TYR A 41 -12.37 -4.11 -6.43
N PRO A 42 -13.02 -4.41 -5.29
CA PRO A 42 -12.37 -4.42 -3.98
C PRO A 42 -11.38 -5.57 -3.83
N ILE A 43 -10.34 -5.41 -2.98
CA ILE A 43 -9.38 -6.48 -2.66
C ILE A 43 -10.12 -7.77 -2.26
N PRO A 44 -9.92 -8.90 -2.96
CA PRO A 44 -10.73 -10.10 -2.77
C PRO A 44 -10.23 -10.99 -1.61
N TYR A 45 -9.95 -10.41 -0.44
CA TYR A 45 -9.34 -11.11 0.71
C TYR A 45 -10.13 -12.36 1.17
N LYS A 46 -11.46 -12.34 1.07
CA LYS A 46 -12.31 -13.49 1.41
C LYS A 46 -12.08 -14.71 0.52
N LYS A 47 -11.70 -14.51 -0.75
CA LYS A 47 -11.36 -15.62 -1.66
C LYS A 47 -10.13 -16.39 -1.18
N PHE A 48 -9.23 -15.72 -0.46
CA PHE A 48 -8.02 -16.29 0.09
C PHE A 48 -8.19 -16.78 1.54
N GLY A 49 -9.44 -16.92 2.02
CA GLY A 49 -9.74 -17.41 3.37
C GLY A 49 -9.41 -16.43 4.49
N CYS A 50 -9.21 -15.13 4.17
CA CYS A 50 -8.91 -14.10 5.14
C CYS A 50 -10.19 -13.40 5.62
N GLU A 51 -10.22 -12.96 6.88
CA GLU A 51 -11.38 -12.31 7.50
C GLU A 51 -11.45 -10.80 7.22
N SER A 52 -10.31 -10.21 6.85
CA SER A 52 -10.15 -8.78 6.56
C SER A 52 -9.01 -8.51 5.58
N VAL A 53 -9.00 -7.31 5.00
CA VAL A 53 -7.87 -6.79 4.21
C VAL A 53 -6.58 -6.87 5.01
N LYS A 54 -6.61 -6.43 6.27
CA LYS A 54 -5.46 -6.51 7.19
C LYS A 54 -4.91 -7.92 7.32
N SER A 55 -5.80 -8.89 7.57
CA SER A 55 -5.38 -10.30 7.71
C SER A 55 -4.82 -10.89 6.43
N PHE A 56 -5.22 -10.38 5.26
CA PHE A 56 -4.64 -10.77 3.98
C PHE A 56 -3.28 -10.11 3.74
N LEU A 57 -3.14 -8.81 3.99
CA LEU A 57 -1.87 -8.10 3.78
C LEU A 57 -0.72 -8.70 4.60
N ILE A 58 -0.99 -9.17 5.82
CA ILE A 58 0.04 -9.82 6.66
C ILE A 58 0.46 -11.21 6.17
N THR A 59 -0.30 -11.85 5.27
CA THR A 59 0.13 -13.12 4.64
C THR A 59 1.10 -12.87 3.48
N LEU A 60 1.11 -11.65 2.93
CA LEU A 60 1.93 -11.32 1.77
C LEU A 60 3.40 -11.13 2.18
N PRO A 61 4.35 -11.79 1.50
CA PRO A 61 5.76 -11.60 1.78
C PRO A 61 6.16 -10.16 1.47
N HIS A 62 7.02 -9.58 2.30
CA HIS A 62 7.56 -8.22 2.15
C HIS A 62 6.58 -7.06 2.37
N ILE A 63 5.32 -7.34 2.73
CA ILE A 63 4.36 -6.34 3.19
C ILE A 63 4.35 -6.31 4.71
N TYR A 64 4.39 -5.10 5.29
CA TYR A 64 4.34 -4.89 6.73
C TYR A 64 3.31 -3.83 7.07
N ILE A 65 2.67 -3.99 8.23
CA ILE A 65 1.75 -3.00 8.78
C ILE A 65 2.38 -2.44 10.06
N LEU A 66 2.60 -1.13 10.07
CA LEU A 66 3.17 -0.39 11.19
C LEU A 66 2.13 0.58 11.77
N LYS A 67 2.42 1.12 12.96
CA LYS A 67 1.69 2.24 13.52
C LYS A 67 2.42 3.55 13.25
N ASP A 68 1.70 4.58 12.81
CA ASP A 68 2.23 5.95 12.80
C ASP A 68 2.24 6.57 14.22
N GLU A 69 2.69 7.82 14.31
CA GLU A 69 2.73 8.58 15.58
C GLU A 69 1.34 8.84 16.19
N PHE A 70 0.27 8.70 15.38
CA PHE A 70 -1.13 8.87 15.77
C PHE A 70 -1.84 7.52 15.98
N ASN A 71 -1.10 6.40 15.99
CA ASN A 71 -1.60 5.04 16.15
C ASN A 71 -2.52 4.54 15.00
N ASN A 72 -2.39 5.11 13.80
CA ASN A 72 -3.03 4.61 12.58
C ASN A 72 -2.22 3.48 11.95
N ASP A 73 -2.89 2.54 11.29
CA ASP A 73 -2.22 1.46 10.55
C ASP A 73 -1.70 1.98 9.20
N ILE A 74 -0.39 1.86 8.98
CA ILE A 74 0.29 2.21 7.73
C ILE A 74 0.89 0.94 7.10
N VAL A 75 0.58 0.71 5.83
CA VAL A 75 1.07 -0.41 5.02
C VAL A 75 2.32 0.02 4.27
N ILE A 76 3.40 -0.74 4.43
CA ILE A 76 4.68 -0.51 3.74
C ILE A 76 5.11 -1.76 2.99
N GLU A 77 5.86 -1.55 1.91
CA GLU A 77 6.63 -2.60 1.24
C GLU A 77 8.09 -2.48 1.68
N GLN A 78 8.69 -3.60 2.08
CA GLN A 78 10.14 -3.70 2.29
C GLN A 78 10.73 -4.81 1.43
N SER A 79 11.08 -4.48 0.19
CA SER A 79 12.04 -5.27 -0.58
C SER A 79 13.46 -4.71 -0.46
N PRO A 80 14.49 -5.56 -0.70
CA PRO A 80 15.86 -5.08 -0.92
C PRO A 80 15.99 -4.04 -2.06
N LYS A 81 14.99 -3.92 -2.95
CA LYS A 81 14.97 -2.91 -4.01
C LYS A 81 14.52 -1.53 -3.51
N SER A 82 13.65 -1.46 -2.50
CA SER A 82 13.12 -0.19 -1.98
C SER A 82 14.10 0.56 -1.07
N THR A 83 15.19 -0.08 -0.61
CA THR A 83 16.26 0.58 0.15
C THR A 83 17.12 1.54 -0.69
N HIS A 84 17.27 1.31 -2.00
CA HIS A 84 18.05 2.20 -2.87
C HIS A 84 17.26 3.42 -3.36
N ILE A 85 15.93 3.31 -3.54
CA ILE A 85 15.07 4.43 -3.96
C ILE A 85 14.91 5.46 -2.83
N LYS A 86 15.00 5.05 -1.55
CA LYS A 86 14.96 5.95 -0.37
C LYS A 86 16.03 7.06 -0.40
N ASN A 87 17.14 6.86 -1.11
CA ASN A 87 18.18 7.90 -1.24
C ASN A 87 17.90 8.91 -2.36
N MET A 88 17.03 8.58 -3.33
CA MET A 88 16.71 9.47 -4.45
C MET A 88 15.50 10.39 -4.16
N ILE A 89 14.51 9.93 -3.39
CA ILE A 89 13.28 10.71 -3.15
C ILE A 89 13.42 11.67 -1.95
N LYS A 90 14.38 11.48 -1.03
CA LYS A 90 14.72 12.48 0.03
C LYS A 90 15.05 13.89 -0.52
N LYS A 91 15.34 14.01 -1.81
CA LYS A 91 15.62 15.29 -2.50
C LYS A 91 14.39 15.94 -3.13
N GLN A 92 13.22 15.29 -3.15
CA GLN A 92 12.01 15.85 -3.71
C GLN A 92 11.18 16.49 -2.58
N LYS A 93 11.11 17.82 -2.58
CA LYS A 93 10.28 18.60 -1.65
C LYS A 93 8.81 18.16 -1.75
N PRO A 94 8.05 18.14 -0.64
CA PRO A 94 6.62 17.87 -0.69
C PRO A 94 5.92 18.94 -1.54
N ARG A 95 5.05 18.50 -2.46
CA ARG A 95 4.18 19.39 -3.24
C ARG A 95 2.99 19.78 -2.35
N THR A 96 3.05 20.98 -1.78
CA THR A 96 1.95 21.56 -1.00
C THR A 96 0.69 21.63 -1.88
N LYS A 97 -0.41 21.01 -1.45
CA LYS A 97 -1.74 21.28 -2.01
C LYS A 97 -2.20 22.63 -1.46
N GLU A 98 -1.97 23.70 -2.22
CA GLU A 98 -2.57 25.00 -1.93
C GLU A 98 -4.07 24.95 -2.27
N ASN A 99 -4.91 25.04 -1.23
CA ASN A 99 -6.34 25.28 -1.38
C ASN A 99 -6.56 26.70 -1.94
N LEU A 100 -6.94 26.80 -3.21
CA LEU A 100 -7.43 28.04 -3.80
C LEU A 100 -8.85 28.31 -3.27
N ILE A 101 -8.96 29.15 -2.24
CA ILE A 101 -10.22 29.82 -1.90
C ILE A 101 -10.18 31.17 -2.61
N ILE A 102 -10.92 31.29 -3.71
CA ILE A 102 -11.20 32.56 -4.38
C ILE A 102 -12.35 33.25 -3.63
N HIS A 103 -12.08 34.45 -3.10
CA HIS A 103 -13.09 35.42 -2.65
C HIS A 103 -13.60 36.23 -3.85
#